data_AF-W4LI56-F1
#
_entry.id   AF-W4LI56-F1
#
_cell.length_a   1.000
_cell.length_b   1.000
_cell.length_c   1.000
_cell.angle_alpha   90.00
_cell.angle_beta   90.00
_cell.angle_gamma   90.00
#
_symmetry.space_group_name_H-M   'P 1'
#
loop_
_entity.id
_entity.type
_entity.pdbx_description
1 polymer ?
#
loop_
_entity_poly.entity_id
_entity_poly.type
_entity_poly.pdbx_seq_one_letter_code
_entity_poly.pdbx_strand_id
1 'polypeptide(L)'
;MAELLPEKLGPSHDPQKASKRPKRTRVANILQWVECFSAYVSVILAKQPTRASDLLAYMALIAHAARKYKGDGWIQYDVNFRKRAAAFPAERWADINPTIWQLAFANAEPRSHCELCFSLDHTTEQCDDYEPPASSSGSKASSGEATPKRKPICLKWNRYECHSATCEFQHICVECHQQHKAKDCSMARRYSPYRDDRYRGARFEDKEFRRRRQSPPGKGKQPFRKQGPTFR
;
A
#
# COMPACT_ATOMS: atom_id res chain seq x y z
N MET A 1 36.51 61.91 49.06
CA MET A 1 35.58 61.09 49.85
C MET A 1 35.36 59.81 49.07
N ALA A 2 35.92 58.71 49.59
CA ALA A 2 35.69 57.38 49.08
C ALA A 2 34.34 56.85 49.58
N GLU A 3 33.82 55.81 48.89
CA GLU A 3 32.89 54.80 49.41
C GLU A 3 31.42 55.24 49.65
N LEU A 4 30.35 54.51 49.27
CA LEU A 4 30.14 53.15 48.75
C LEU A 4 28.78 53.12 48.01
N LEU A 5 28.74 52.49 46.83
CA LEU A 5 27.52 51.96 46.22
C LEU A 5 27.09 50.70 47.00
N PRO A 6 25.79 50.48 47.26
CA PRO A 6 25.34 49.17 47.70
C PRO A 6 25.37 48.18 46.52
N GLU A 7 26.50 47.49 46.37
CA GLU A 7 26.51 46.11 45.89
C GLU A 7 25.56 45.31 46.78
N LYS A 8 24.55 44.64 46.22
CA LYS A 8 24.20 43.21 46.44
C LYS A 8 23.09 42.81 45.46
N LEU A 9 23.45 42.65 44.18
CA LEU A 9 22.78 41.68 43.31
C LEU A 9 23.28 40.29 43.73
N GLY A 10 22.70 39.74 44.78
CA GLY A 10 22.84 38.33 45.07
C GLY A 10 22.09 37.53 44.00
N PRO A 11 22.67 36.50 43.38
CA PRO A 11 21.88 35.54 42.65
C PRO A 11 21.01 34.80 43.68
N SER A 12 19.72 35.11 43.73
CA SER A 12 18.73 34.24 44.36
C SER A 12 18.66 32.97 43.53
N HIS A 13 19.58 32.06 43.81
CA HIS A 13 19.61 30.72 43.26
C HIS A 13 18.57 29.92 44.03
N ASP A 14 17.29 30.14 43.71
CA ASP A 14 16.20 29.24 44.13
C ASP A 14 16.45 27.88 43.46
N PRO A 15 16.82 26.81 44.19
CA PRO A 15 17.17 25.53 43.56
C PRO A 15 15.92 24.73 43.12
N GLN A 16 14.73 25.31 43.18
CA GLN A 16 13.47 24.57 43.07
C GLN A 16 12.44 25.22 42.15
N LYS A 17 12.85 25.50 40.91
CA LYS A 17 11.90 25.46 39.79
C LYS A 17 12.53 24.73 38.62
N ALA A 18 12.86 23.46 38.86
CA ALA A 18 13.03 22.51 37.78
C ALA A 18 11.73 22.50 36.97
N SER A 19 11.72 23.21 35.84
CA SER A 19 10.70 23.12 34.80
C SER A 19 10.54 21.65 34.46
N LYS A 20 9.52 21.00 35.04
CA LYS A 20 9.17 19.63 34.71
C LYS A 20 8.72 19.67 33.26
N ARG A 21 9.64 19.37 32.34
CA ARG A 21 9.31 19.22 30.92
C ARG A 21 8.08 18.31 30.86
N PRO A 22 6.99 18.74 30.21
CA PRO A 22 5.79 17.93 30.14
C PRO A 22 6.17 16.57 29.57
N LYS A 23 5.81 15.50 30.29
CA LYS A 23 6.04 14.14 29.82
C LYS A 23 5.29 14.01 28.50
N ARG A 24 6.00 13.68 27.41
CA ARG A 24 5.39 13.46 26.11
C ARG A 24 4.44 12.27 26.23
N THR A 25 3.14 12.53 26.14
CA THR A 25 2.11 11.48 26.15
C THR A 25 2.32 10.59 24.92
N ARG A 26 2.38 9.27 25.14
CA ARG A 26 2.46 8.32 24.02
C ARG A 26 1.13 8.35 23.26
N VAL A 27 1.20 8.46 21.94
CA VAL A 27 0.03 8.31 21.08
C VAL A 27 -0.40 6.85 21.14
N ALA A 28 -1.58 6.60 21.73
CA ALA A 28 -2.09 5.25 21.98
C ALA A 28 -3.32 4.90 21.12
N ASN A 29 -4.04 5.91 20.64
CA ASN A 29 -5.25 5.75 19.83
C ASN A 29 -4.99 6.21 18.39
N ILE A 30 -5.58 5.52 17.42
CA ILE A 30 -5.57 5.91 16.02
C ILE A 30 -6.16 7.31 15.79
N LEU A 31 -7.22 7.71 16.51
CA LEU A 31 -7.80 9.05 16.35
C LEU A 31 -6.83 10.15 16.76
N GLN A 32 -6.18 9.98 17.92
CA GLN A 32 -5.13 10.89 18.38
C GLN A 32 -3.95 10.93 17.41
N TRP A 33 -3.60 9.79 16.82
CA TRP A 33 -2.56 9.73 15.79
C TRP A 33 -2.96 10.51 14.54
N VAL A 34 -4.19 10.35 14.05
CA VAL A 34 -4.71 11.07 12.88
C VAL A 34 -4.72 12.58 13.12
N GLU A 35 -5.11 13.06 14.31
CA GLU A 35 -5.06 14.49 14.66
C GLU A 35 -3.62 15.02 14.62
N CYS A 36 -2.69 14.33 15.28
CA CYS A 36 -1.27 14.68 15.29
C CYS A 36 -0.66 14.64 13.89
N PHE A 37 -1.02 13.62 13.10
CA PHE A 37 -0.52 13.47 11.74
C PHE A 37 -1.10 14.53 10.81
N SER A 38 -2.36 14.93 10.97
CA SER A 38 -2.97 16.03 10.21
C SER A 38 -2.26 17.36 10.46
N ALA A 39 -1.88 17.65 11.72
CA ALA A 39 -1.07 18.81 12.05
C ALA A 39 0.34 18.76 11.42
N TYR A 40 0.95 17.56 11.36
CA TYR A 40 2.21 17.37 10.63
C TYR A 40 2.03 17.62 9.12
N VAL A 41 0.98 17.06 8.52
CA VAL A 41 0.68 17.22 7.09
C VAL A 41 0.47 18.69 6.73
N SER A 42 -0.28 19.46 7.54
CA SER A 42 -0.53 20.88 7.25
C SER A 42 0.77 21.70 7.17
N VAL A 43 1.73 21.45 8.06
CA VAL A 43 3.04 22.10 8.06
C VAL A 43 3.87 21.70 6.84
N ILE A 44 3.87 20.41 6.47
CA ILE A 44 4.63 19.94 5.29
C ILE A 44 4.03 20.49 3.99
N LEU A 45 2.70 20.45 3.85
CA LEU A 45 2.03 20.91 2.64
C LEU A 45 2.13 22.42 2.42
N ALA A 46 2.31 23.20 3.49
CA ALA A 46 2.62 24.63 3.37
C ALA A 46 3.94 24.91 2.61
N LYS A 47 4.84 23.94 2.53
CA LYS A 47 6.12 24.05 1.81
C LYS A 47 6.22 23.14 0.59
N GLN A 48 5.55 21.99 0.62
CA GLN A 48 5.64 20.94 -0.39
C GLN A 48 4.23 20.40 -0.74
N PRO A 49 3.38 21.20 -1.42
CA PRO A 49 1.99 20.83 -1.69
C PRO A 49 1.86 19.59 -2.59
N THR A 50 2.86 19.32 -3.44
CA THR A 50 2.91 18.13 -4.31
C THR A 50 2.96 16.81 -3.54
N ARG A 51 3.22 16.84 -2.23
CA ARG A 51 3.26 15.65 -1.37
C ARG A 51 1.91 15.28 -0.75
N ALA A 52 0.84 16.00 -1.06
CA ALA A 52 -0.48 15.79 -0.47
C ALA A 52 -0.99 14.36 -0.66
N SER A 53 -0.97 13.84 -1.89
CA SER A 53 -1.40 12.47 -2.19
C SER A 53 -0.60 11.44 -1.42
N ASP A 54 0.72 11.61 -1.36
CA ASP A 54 1.65 10.71 -0.68
C ASP A 54 1.39 10.64 0.84
N LEU A 55 1.20 11.79 1.46
CA LEU A 55 0.94 11.87 2.90
C LEU A 55 -0.47 11.38 3.26
N LEU A 56 -1.48 11.66 2.44
CA LEU A 56 -2.83 11.16 2.65
C LEU A 56 -2.91 9.64 2.43
N ALA A 57 -2.20 9.11 1.44
CA ALA A 57 -2.06 7.66 1.24
C ALA A 57 -1.41 6.99 2.45
N TYR A 58 -0.37 7.60 3.03
CA TYR A 58 0.24 7.12 4.27
C TYR A 58 -0.73 7.16 5.46
N MET A 59 -1.50 8.24 5.62
CA MET A 59 -2.52 8.34 6.68
C MET A 59 -3.55 7.21 6.56
N ALA A 60 -4.04 6.95 5.33
CA ALA A 60 -4.98 5.87 5.05
C ALA A 60 -4.36 4.49 5.33
N LEU A 61 -3.09 4.28 5.00
CA LEU A 61 -2.35 3.05 5.29
C LEU A 61 -2.31 2.74 6.78
N ILE A 62 -1.95 3.73 7.61
CA ILE A 62 -1.87 3.55 9.07
C ILE A 62 -3.25 3.31 9.67
N ALA A 63 -4.27 4.08 9.24
CA ALA A 63 -5.65 3.89 9.68
C ALA A 63 -6.19 2.51 9.30
N HIS A 64 -5.87 2.01 8.10
CA HIS A 64 -6.21 0.66 7.68
C HIS A 64 -5.51 -0.38 8.57
N ALA A 65 -4.21 -0.25 8.80
CA ALA A 65 -3.45 -1.18 9.63
C ALA A 65 -3.98 -1.24 11.07
N ALA A 66 -4.32 -0.10 11.66
CA ALA A 66 -4.87 0.00 13.01
C ALA A 66 -6.27 -0.65 13.14
N ARG A 67 -7.07 -0.65 12.06
CA ARG A 67 -8.36 -1.36 12.02
C ARG A 67 -8.19 -2.86 11.78
N LYS A 68 -7.29 -3.22 10.86
CA LYS A 68 -7.12 -4.59 10.35
C LYS A 68 -6.42 -5.51 11.35
N TYR A 69 -5.47 -5.02 12.12
CA TYR A 69 -4.65 -5.85 13.00
C TYR A 69 -4.87 -5.50 14.46
N LYS A 70 -4.85 -6.51 15.33
CA LYS A 70 -4.82 -6.29 16.77
C LYS A 70 -3.45 -5.79 17.23
N GLY A 71 -3.43 -5.07 18.35
CA GLY A 71 -2.20 -4.61 19.01
C GLY A 71 -1.53 -3.38 18.39
N ASP A 72 -0.28 -3.16 18.77
CA ASP A 72 0.47 -1.92 18.50
C ASP A 72 1.31 -1.98 17.20
N GLY A 73 1.09 -2.98 16.33
CA GLY A 73 1.90 -3.16 15.11
C GLY A 73 1.95 -1.91 14.23
N TRP A 74 0.81 -1.23 14.07
CA TRP A 74 0.72 0.03 13.32
C TRP A 74 1.54 1.17 13.93
N ILE A 75 1.66 1.23 15.27
CA ILE A 75 2.51 2.22 15.97
C ILE A 75 3.98 1.91 15.68
N GLN A 76 4.36 0.63 15.78
CA GLN A 76 5.75 0.20 15.52
C GLN A 76 6.14 0.47 14.07
N TYR A 77 5.23 0.19 13.12
CA TYR A 77 5.41 0.54 11.72
C TYR A 77 5.62 2.05 11.56
N ASP A 78 4.72 2.89 12.09
CA ASP A 78 4.81 4.35 11.93
C ASP A 78 6.12 4.92 12.49
N VAL A 79 6.51 4.52 13.70
CA VAL A 79 7.75 4.99 14.34
C VAL A 79 8.97 4.64 13.51
N ASN A 80 9.07 3.40 13.02
CA ASN A 80 10.21 2.94 12.26
C ASN A 80 10.23 3.54 10.84
N PHE A 81 9.06 3.67 10.21
CA PHE A 81 8.93 4.33 8.91
C PHE A 81 9.35 5.79 8.99
N ARG A 82 8.86 6.54 9.98
CA ARG A 82 9.23 7.95 10.16
C ARG A 82 10.71 8.15 10.47
N LYS A 83 11.33 7.26 11.26
CA LYS A 83 12.79 7.27 11.47
C LYS A 83 13.55 7.10 10.15
N ARG A 84 13.09 6.18 9.31
CA ARG A 84 13.66 5.95 7.98
C ARG A 84 13.46 7.16 7.06
N ALA A 85 12.24 7.69 6.97
CA ALA A 85 11.95 8.87 6.15
C ALA A 85 12.74 10.13 6.60
N ALA A 86 13.07 10.24 7.89
CA ALA A 86 13.96 11.28 8.39
C ALA A 86 15.43 11.08 7.96
N ALA A 87 15.89 9.83 7.85
CA ALA A 87 17.23 9.51 7.37
C ALA A 87 17.35 9.55 5.84
N PHE A 88 16.25 9.28 5.13
CA PHE A 88 16.19 9.20 3.67
C PHE A 88 15.06 10.11 3.13
N PRO A 89 15.36 11.38 2.78
CA PRO A 89 14.35 12.34 2.33
C PRO A 89 13.59 11.95 1.06
N ALA A 90 14.11 11.01 0.26
CA ALA A 90 13.49 10.50 -0.95
C ALA A 90 12.53 9.31 -0.69
N GLU A 91 12.30 8.91 0.57
CA GLU A 91 11.35 7.85 0.89
C GLU A 91 9.94 8.23 0.42
N ARG A 92 9.28 7.32 -0.30
CA ARG A 92 7.92 7.50 -0.82
C ARG A 92 6.92 7.15 0.27
N TRP A 93 6.06 8.08 0.64
CA TRP A 93 5.13 7.90 1.76
C TRP A 93 3.89 7.09 1.36
N ALA A 94 3.53 7.10 0.07
CA ALA A 94 2.42 6.30 -0.45
C ALA A 94 2.69 4.79 -0.48
N ASP A 95 3.97 4.40 -0.51
CA ASP A 95 4.35 3.00 -0.69
C ASP A 95 4.54 2.31 0.66
N ILE A 96 4.09 1.06 0.76
CA ILE A 96 4.37 0.22 1.93
C ILE A 96 5.85 -0.16 1.90
N ASN A 97 6.57 0.08 3.00
CA ASN A 97 7.92 -0.43 3.16
C ASN A 97 7.84 -1.90 3.62
N PRO A 98 8.16 -2.89 2.76
CA PRO A 98 7.89 -4.30 3.05
C PRO A 98 8.70 -4.81 4.24
N THR A 99 9.93 -4.33 4.43
CA THR A 99 10.80 -4.75 5.53
C THR A 99 10.23 -4.28 6.87
N ILE A 100 9.84 -3.00 6.97
CA ILE A 100 9.27 -2.45 8.22
C ILE A 100 7.89 -3.07 8.47
N TRP A 101 7.12 -3.30 7.41
CA TRP A 101 5.81 -3.95 7.49
C TRP A 101 5.91 -5.37 8.05
N GLN A 102 6.82 -6.19 7.51
CA GLN A 102 7.06 -7.54 8.00
C GLN A 102 7.49 -7.53 9.48
N LEU A 103 8.41 -6.65 9.87
CA LEU A 103 8.84 -6.53 11.26
C LEU A 103 7.69 -6.15 12.21
N ALA A 104 6.78 -5.28 11.76
CA ALA A 104 5.65 -4.82 12.55
C ALA A 104 4.50 -5.83 12.65
N PHE A 105 4.28 -6.63 11.60
CA PHE A 105 3.06 -7.45 11.46
C PHE A 105 3.31 -8.96 11.27
N ALA A 106 4.55 -9.46 11.38
CA ALA A 106 4.86 -10.89 11.19
C ALA A 106 3.98 -11.83 12.02
N ASN A 107 3.62 -11.43 13.24
CA ASN A 107 2.79 -12.21 14.16
C ASN A 107 1.48 -11.50 14.51
N ALA A 108 1.03 -10.56 13.67
CA ALA A 108 -0.16 -9.78 13.97
C ALA A 108 -1.43 -10.58 13.67
N GLU A 109 -2.30 -10.68 14.68
CA GLU A 109 -3.63 -11.26 14.51
C GLU A 109 -4.55 -10.30 13.75
N PRO A 110 -5.23 -10.76 12.69
CA PRO A 110 -6.30 -9.99 12.07
C PRO A 110 -7.45 -9.73 13.04
N ARG A 111 -8.06 -8.56 12.93
CA ARG A 111 -9.29 -8.19 13.62
C ARG A 111 -10.49 -8.56 12.74
N SER A 112 -11.46 -9.24 13.32
CA SER A 112 -12.75 -9.47 12.67
C SER A 112 -13.44 -8.13 12.47
N HIS A 113 -13.89 -7.87 11.25
CA HIS A 113 -14.69 -6.71 10.90
C HIS A 113 -15.71 -7.10 9.83
N CYS A 114 -16.80 -6.35 9.75
CA CYS A 114 -17.76 -6.46 8.67
C CYS A 114 -17.15 -5.91 7.37
N GLU A 115 -17.20 -6.66 6.28
CA GLU A 115 -16.65 -6.24 4.99
C GLU A 115 -17.55 -5.23 4.25
N LEU A 116 -18.81 -5.07 4.69
CA LEU A 116 -19.77 -4.15 4.08
C LEU A 116 -19.68 -2.74 4.69
N CYS A 117 -19.76 -2.65 6.01
CA CYS A 117 -19.80 -1.37 6.73
C CYS A 117 -18.52 -1.09 7.54
N PHE A 118 -17.56 -2.02 7.57
CA PHE A 118 -16.32 -1.92 8.35
C PHE A 118 -16.52 -1.82 9.87
N SER A 119 -17.70 -2.17 10.38
CA SER A 119 -17.95 -2.27 11.82
C SER A 119 -17.13 -3.39 12.45
N LEU A 120 -16.76 -3.19 13.72
CA LEU A 120 -16.07 -4.19 14.54
C LEU A 120 -17.04 -5.01 15.40
N ASP A 121 -18.33 -4.63 15.42
CA ASP A 121 -19.31 -5.17 16.36
C ASP A 121 -20.06 -6.39 15.80
N HIS A 122 -19.99 -6.61 14.49
CA HIS A 122 -20.69 -7.70 13.82
C HIS A 122 -19.86 -8.25 12.65
N THR A 123 -20.14 -9.48 12.26
CA THR A 123 -19.60 -10.08 11.03
C THR A 123 -20.44 -9.70 9.82
N THR A 124 -19.90 -9.84 8.61
CA THR A 124 -20.63 -9.51 7.38
C THR A 124 -22.02 -10.16 7.29
N GLU A 125 -22.19 -11.38 7.82
CA GLU A 125 -23.47 -12.11 7.81
C GLU A 125 -24.53 -11.51 8.76
N GLN A 126 -24.08 -10.76 9.76
CA GLN A 126 -24.92 -10.09 10.77
C GLN A 126 -25.16 -8.62 10.44
N CYS A 127 -24.69 -8.14 9.28
CA CYS A 127 -24.84 -6.76 8.85
C CYS A 127 -26.26 -6.54 8.32
N ASP A 128 -26.90 -5.43 8.71
CA ASP A 128 -28.25 -5.09 8.21
C ASP A 128 -28.27 -4.93 6.68
N ASP A 129 -27.16 -4.48 6.11
CA ASP A 129 -26.96 -4.35 4.65
C ASP A 129 -26.58 -5.68 3.96
N TYR A 130 -26.48 -6.79 4.69
CA TYR A 130 -26.15 -8.08 4.10
C TYR A 130 -27.34 -8.65 3.33
N GLU A 131 -27.26 -8.61 2.01
CA GLU A 131 -28.16 -9.37 1.17
C GLU A 131 -27.59 -10.77 0.97
N PRO A 132 -28.19 -11.82 1.58
CA PRO A 132 -27.72 -13.18 1.39
C PRO A 132 -27.79 -13.54 -0.11
N PRO A 133 -26.81 -14.30 -0.63
CA PRO A 133 -26.84 -14.73 -2.01
C PRO A 133 -28.15 -15.48 -2.25
N ALA A 134 -28.97 -14.95 -3.17
CA ALA A 134 -30.35 -15.36 -3.42
C ALA A 134 -30.53 -16.88 -3.28
N SER A 135 -31.13 -17.28 -2.16
CA SER A 135 -31.72 -18.61 -2.03
C SER A 135 -32.88 -18.62 -3.00
N SER A 136 -32.78 -19.42 -4.05
CA SER A 136 -33.88 -19.69 -4.96
C SER A 136 -35.13 -19.99 -4.15
N SER A 137 -36.14 -19.13 -4.30
CA SER A 137 -37.48 -19.31 -3.78
C SER A 137 -38.12 -20.55 -4.41
N GLY A 138 -37.80 -21.71 -3.85
CA GLY A 138 -38.53 -22.95 -4.04
C GLY A 138 -39.53 -23.09 -2.91
N SER A 139 -40.81 -23.07 -3.26
CA SER A 139 -41.96 -23.32 -2.40
C SER A 139 -41.77 -24.55 -1.50
N LYS A 140 -42.36 -24.48 -0.31
CA LYS A 140 -42.44 -25.55 0.70
C LYS A 140 -42.67 -26.94 0.08
N ALA A 141 -41.75 -27.86 0.34
CA ALA A 141 -42.05 -29.27 0.56
C ALA A 141 -40.97 -29.88 1.46
N SER A 142 -41.44 -30.66 2.42
CA SER A 142 -40.70 -31.41 3.43
C SER A 142 -39.78 -32.49 2.86
N SER A 143 -38.89 -32.95 3.75
CA SER A 143 -38.13 -34.21 3.72
C SER A 143 -36.68 -34.06 3.23
N GLY A 144 -35.77 -34.46 4.12
CA GLY A 144 -34.34 -34.24 3.98
C GLY A 144 -33.73 -35.04 2.84
N GLU A 145 -32.81 -34.42 2.11
CA GLU A 145 -31.87 -35.13 1.25
C GLU A 145 -30.63 -34.27 0.98
N ALA A 146 -29.48 -34.93 0.83
CA ALA A 146 -28.15 -34.34 0.75
C ALA A 146 -28.03 -33.23 -0.30
N THR A 147 -27.40 -32.11 0.08
CA THR A 147 -27.07 -30.99 -0.81
C THR A 147 -26.24 -31.47 -2.03
N PRO A 148 -26.67 -31.23 -3.28
CA PRO A 148 -25.89 -31.63 -4.44
C PRO A 148 -24.69 -30.68 -4.61
N LYS A 149 -23.48 -31.25 -4.57
CA LYS A 149 -22.23 -30.53 -4.87
C LYS A 149 -22.33 -29.94 -6.28
N ARG A 150 -22.39 -28.61 -6.41
CA ARG A 150 -22.37 -27.94 -7.72
C ARG A 150 -21.06 -28.25 -8.44
N LYS A 151 -21.13 -28.78 -9.66
CA LYS A 151 -19.97 -29.08 -10.50
C LYS A 151 -19.19 -27.79 -10.82
N PRO A 152 -17.84 -27.78 -10.82
CA PRO A 152 -17.05 -26.60 -11.18
C PRO A 152 -17.25 -26.18 -12.65
N ILE A 153 -16.94 -24.91 -12.98
CA ILE A 153 -17.10 -24.34 -14.32
C ILE A 153 -16.01 -24.85 -15.29
N CYS A 154 -16.39 -25.17 -16.52
CA CYS A 154 -15.48 -25.63 -17.56
C CYS A 154 -14.70 -24.46 -18.18
N LEU A 155 -13.43 -24.30 -17.81
CA LEU A 155 -12.58 -23.24 -18.39
C LEU A 155 -12.27 -23.47 -19.88
N LYS A 156 -12.18 -24.73 -20.32
CA LYS A 156 -11.96 -25.08 -21.74
C LYS A 156 -13.15 -24.68 -22.60
N TRP A 157 -14.37 -24.91 -22.12
CA TRP A 157 -15.58 -24.48 -22.82
C TRP A 157 -15.64 -22.96 -22.97
N ASN A 158 -15.28 -22.21 -21.92
CA ASN A 158 -15.19 -20.75 -21.96
C ASN A 158 -14.15 -20.21 -22.98
N ARG A 159 -13.20 -21.04 -23.43
CA ARG A 159 -12.18 -20.68 -24.44
C ARG A 159 -12.49 -21.19 -25.84
N TYR A 160 -13.60 -21.89 -26.04
CA TYR A 160 -13.96 -22.65 -27.26
C TYR A 160 -13.13 -23.92 -27.49
N GLU A 161 -12.55 -24.49 -26.44
CA GLU A 161 -11.67 -25.67 -26.52
C GLU A 161 -12.34 -26.96 -26.03
N CYS A 162 -13.56 -26.87 -25.49
CA CYS A 162 -14.34 -28.05 -25.07
C CYS A 162 -15.35 -28.45 -26.15
N HIS A 163 -15.24 -29.70 -26.60
CA HIS A 163 -16.13 -30.32 -27.60
C HIS A 163 -16.99 -31.45 -27.02
N SER A 164 -16.90 -31.70 -25.71
CA SER A 164 -17.63 -32.79 -25.07
C SER A 164 -19.09 -32.41 -24.86
N ALA A 165 -20.00 -33.22 -25.43
CA ALA A 165 -21.44 -33.10 -25.18
C ALA A 165 -21.82 -33.49 -23.74
N THR A 166 -20.98 -34.30 -23.07
CA THR A 166 -21.15 -34.81 -21.71
C THR A 166 -20.03 -34.33 -20.80
N CYS A 167 -19.75 -33.02 -20.80
CA CYS A 167 -18.72 -32.45 -19.95
C CYS A 167 -19.08 -32.61 -18.46
N GLU A 168 -18.13 -33.04 -17.65
CA GLU A 168 -18.27 -33.15 -16.19
C GLU A 168 -18.37 -31.77 -15.51
N PHE A 169 -17.94 -30.72 -16.20
CA PHE A 169 -17.92 -29.35 -15.74
C PHE A 169 -19.08 -28.54 -16.32
N GLN A 170 -19.49 -27.47 -15.63
CA GLN A 170 -20.59 -26.62 -16.09
C GLN A 170 -20.18 -25.73 -17.26
N HIS A 171 -21.00 -25.71 -18.30
CA HIS A 171 -20.85 -24.85 -19.48
C HIS A 171 -21.56 -23.50 -19.27
N ILE A 172 -20.99 -22.68 -18.37
CA ILE A 172 -21.46 -21.32 -18.07
C ILE A 172 -20.30 -20.33 -18.07
N CYS A 173 -20.60 -19.06 -18.31
CA CYS A 173 -19.61 -17.99 -18.38
C CYS A 173 -18.89 -17.82 -17.05
N VAL A 174 -17.55 -17.77 -17.05
CA VAL A 174 -16.77 -17.54 -15.81
C VAL A 174 -16.92 -16.11 -15.27
N GLU A 175 -17.29 -15.14 -16.11
CA GLU A 175 -17.38 -13.72 -15.74
C GLU A 175 -18.75 -13.35 -15.16
N CYS A 176 -19.84 -13.91 -15.71
CA CYS A 176 -21.21 -13.53 -15.33
C CYS A 176 -22.14 -14.71 -15.05
N HIS A 177 -21.62 -15.94 -15.12
CA HIS A 177 -22.35 -17.19 -14.83
C HIS A 177 -23.59 -17.46 -15.70
N GLN A 178 -23.73 -16.77 -16.84
CA GLN A 178 -24.80 -16.99 -17.82
C GLN A 178 -24.42 -18.02 -18.90
N GLN A 179 -25.41 -18.47 -19.69
CA GLN A 179 -25.25 -19.45 -20.76
C GLN A 179 -24.60 -18.85 -22.03
N HIS A 180 -23.33 -18.47 -21.92
CA HIS A 180 -22.47 -18.10 -23.05
C HIS A 180 -21.01 -18.30 -22.67
N LYS A 181 -20.12 -18.33 -23.66
CA LYS A 181 -18.68 -18.49 -23.40
C LYS A 181 -18.09 -17.14 -23.00
N ALA A 182 -17.06 -17.14 -22.15
CA ALA A 182 -16.42 -15.93 -21.65
C ALA A 182 -16.00 -14.92 -22.74
N LYS A 183 -15.58 -15.38 -23.93
CA LYS A 183 -15.22 -14.49 -25.05
C LYS A 183 -16.41 -13.71 -25.63
N ASP A 184 -17.62 -14.22 -25.49
CA ASP A 184 -18.86 -13.59 -25.96
C ASP A 184 -19.53 -12.76 -24.86
N CYS A 185 -18.88 -12.66 -23.70
CA CYS A 185 -19.44 -11.97 -22.54
C CYS A 185 -19.41 -10.46 -22.72
N SER A 186 -20.58 -9.84 -22.77
CA SER A 186 -20.73 -8.38 -22.81
C SER A 186 -20.25 -7.69 -21.53
N MET A 187 -20.20 -8.39 -20.40
CA MET A 187 -19.71 -7.87 -19.11
C MET A 187 -18.17 -7.86 -19.00
N ALA A 188 -17.47 -8.75 -19.70
CA ALA A 188 -16.00 -8.80 -19.72
C ALA A 188 -15.36 -7.50 -20.27
N ARG A 189 -16.13 -6.71 -21.04
CA ARG A 189 -15.69 -5.39 -21.55
C ARG A 189 -15.77 -4.27 -20.51
N ARG A 190 -16.48 -4.46 -19.39
CA ARG A 190 -16.72 -3.39 -18.39
C ARG A 190 -15.95 -3.57 -17.08
N TYR A 191 -15.41 -4.76 -16.82
CA TYR A 191 -14.68 -5.05 -15.59
C TYR A 191 -13.28 -5.60 -15.88
N SER A 192 -12.43 -4.75 -16.45
CA SER A 192 -10.98 -4.94 -16.30
C SER A 192 -10.38 -3.64 -15.79
N PRO A 193 -10.10 -3.51 -14.48
CA PRO A 193 -9.31 -2.40 -13.98
C PRO A 193 -7.85 -2.45 -14.48
N TYR A 194 -7.47 -3.44 -15.30
CA TYR A 194 -6.11 -3.68 -15.77
C TYR A 194 -5.95 -3.89 -17.29
N ARG A 195 -7.00 -3.69 -18.11
CA ARG A 195 -6.90 -3.73 -19.58
C ARG A 195 -7.48 -2.48 -20.24
N ASP A 196 -7.04 -1.30 -19.82
CA ASP A 196 -7.12 -0.12 -20.69
C ASP A 196 -5.96 -0.20 -21.70
N ASP A 197 -6.29 -0.39 -22.98
CA ASP A 197 -5.36 -0.40 -24.11
C ASP A 197 -4.62 0.95 -24.28
N ARG A 198 -5.03 2.02 -23.58
CA ARG A 198 -4.30 3.29 -23.55
C ARG A 198 -2.94 3.23 -22.83
N TYR A 199 -2.66 2.17 -22.05
CA TYR A 199 -1.35 1.95 -21.41
C TYR A 199 -0.44 0.95 -22.14
N ARG A 200 -0.87 0.39 -23.28
CA ARG A 200 -0.01 -0.46 -24.14
C ARG A 200 0.74 0.34 -25.22
N GLY A 201 0.47 1.64 -25.34
CA GLY A 201 1.08 2.54 -26.33
C GLY A 201 2.28 3.36 -25.85
N ALA A 202 2.52 3.51 -24.54
CA ALA A 202 3.66 4.26 -24.02
C ALA A 202 4.92 3.39 -23.96
N ARG A 203 5.36 2.89 -25.12
CA ARG A 203 6.79 2.60 -25.32
C ARG A 203 7.46 3.97 -25.23
N PHE A 204 8.03 4.30 -24.08
CA PHE A 204 9.01 5.38 -23.97
C PHE A 204 10.10 5.07 -25.01
N GLU A 205 10.01 5.69 -26.18
CA GLU A 205 11.12 5.81 -27.10
C GLU A 205 12.14 6.73 -26.42
N ASP A 206 12.98 6.12 -25.60
CA ASP A 206 14.21 6.74 -25.12
C ASP A 206 15.16 6.88 -26.32
N LYS A 207 14.93 7.95 -27.09
CA LYS A 207 15.73 8.35 -28.26
C LYS A 207 17.13 8.86 -27.87
N GLU A 208 17.43 9.00 -26.57
CA GLU A 208 18.74 9.43 -26.09
C GLU A 208 19.67 8.27 -25.73
N PHE A 209 19.16 7.16 -25.19
CA PHE A 209 20.05 6.03 -24.83
C PHE A 209 20.61 5.28 -26.05
N ARG A 210 19.93 5.31 -27.20
CA ARG A 210 20.39 4.63 -28.43
C ARG A 210 21.43 5.42 -29.23
N ARG A 211 21.57 6.74 -29.02
CA ARG A 211 22.62 7.56 -29.67
C ARG A 211 24.00 7.41 -29.06
N ARG A 212 24.11 6.86 -27.83
CA ARG A 212 25.41 6.61 -27.17
C ARG A 212 26.03 5.22 -27.44
N ARG A 213 25.34 4.32 -28.15
CA ARG A 213 25.85 2.97 -28.49
C ARG A 213 26.21 2.75 -29.96
N GLN A 214 26.15 3.79 -30.80
CA GLN A 214 26.56 3.71 -32.21
C GLN A 214 27.62 4.78 -32.51
N SER A 215 28.82 4.59 -31.98
CA SER A 215 30.05 5.09 -32.61
C SER A 215 30.84 3.89 -33.14
N PRO A 216 31.14 3.84 -34.45
CA PRO A 216 31.93 2.76 -35.03
C PRO A 216 33.43 2.90 -34.67
N PRO A 217 34.19 1.79 -34.64
CA PRO A 217 35.63 1.85 -34.47
C PRO A 217 36.30 2.33 -35.77
N GLY A 218 36.79 3.57 -35.75
CA GLY A 218 37.65 4.10 -36.81
C GLY A 218 39.03 3.45 -36.77
N LYS A 219 39.30 2.58 -37.76
CA LYS A 219 40.64 2.08 -38.06
C LYS A 219 41.46 3.21 -38.67
N GLY A 220 42.59 3.55 -38.04
CA GLY A 220 43.65 4.36 -38.61
C GLY A 220 45.00 3.79 -38.18
N LYS A 221 45.72 3.20 -39.12
CA LYS A 221 47.06 2.60 -38.94
C LYS A 221 48.14 3.70 -38.96
N GLN A 222 48.97 3.72 -37.91
CA GLN A 222 50.45 3.86 -37.86
C GLN A 222 51.16 5.08 -38.52
N PRO A 223 52.48 5.33 -38.30
CA PRO A 223 53.49 4.63 -37.47
C PRO A 223 54.39 5.59 -36.61
N PHE A 224 55.48 5.02 -36.05
CA PHE A 224 56.70 5.63 -35.45
C PHE A 224 56.60 6.04 -33.97
N ARG A 225 57.56 5.77 -33.07
CA ARG A 225 58.97 5.36 -33.20
C ARG A 225 59.40 4.71 -31.88
N LYS A 226 60.09 3.57 -31.94
CA LYS A 226 60.81 2.99 -30.79
C LYS A 226 62.05 3.86 -30.49
N GLN A 227 62.28 4.19 -29.22
CA GLN A 227 63.59 4.41 -28.64
C GLN A 227 63.45 4.15 -27.12
N GLY A 228 64.30 3.26 -26.58
CA GLY A 228 64.47 3.07 -25.13
C GLY A 228 65.22 4.27 -24.51
N PRO A 229 65.93 4.15 -23.36
CA PRO A 229 66.43 2.90 -22.77
C PRO A 229 66.42 2.81 -21.23
N THR A 230 66.89 1.64 -20.76
CA THR A 230 67.75 1.37 -19.60
C THR A 230 67.23 1.53 -18.16
N PHE A 231 67.14 0.34 -17.55
CA PHE A 231 67.40 0.05 -16.14
C PHE A 231 68.66 0.74 -15.59
N ARG A 232 68.59 1.13 -14.32
CA ARG A 232 69.70 1.10 -13.38
C ARG A 232 69.20 0.52 -12.06
#